data_AF-A0A1D2QFX4-F1
#
_entry.id   AF-A0A1D2QFX4-F1
#
_cell.length_a   1.000
_cell.length_b   1.000
_cell.length_c   1.000
_cell.angle_alpha   90.00
_cell.angle_beta   90.00
_cell.angle_gamma   90.00
#
_symmetry.space_group_name_H-M   'P 1'
#
loop_
_entity.id
_entity.type
_entity.pdbx_description
1 polymer ?
#
loop_
_entity_poly.entity_id
_entity_poly.type
_entity_poly.pdbx_seq_one_letter_code
_entity_poly.pdbx_strand_id
1 'polypeptide(L)'
;MRDLAEQVAAWENDTTVQALTSDERQRVYIPLYQSHLPKLDEEGVIDYDKNRGIVKKTPLVSQLERYLDVGRNPDIEPEDEERRWNPYYLTVSLLGSALFIGAAFRFPLLSLVPSLAVVTFVLAAFWSVPVTHSLSV
;
A
#
# COMPACT_ATOMS: atom_id res chain seq x y z
N MET A 1 -28.62 5.84 12.60
CA MET A 1 -27.41 6.58 13.01
C MET A 1 -26.77 6.01 14.27
N ARG A 2 -27.49 5.96 15.40
CA ARG A 2 -26.91 5.52 16.68
C ARG A 2 -26.27 4.13 16.59
N ASP A 3 -26.99 3.18 15.98
CA ASP A 3 -26.49 1.81 15.81
C ASP A 3 -25.22 1.75 14.94
N LEU A 4 -25.10 2.62 13.93
CA LEU A 4 -23.88 2.72 13.11
C LEU A 4 -22.70 3.25 13.92
N ALA A 5 -22.92 4.32 14.68
CA ALA A 5 -21.88 4.90 15.53
C ALA A 5 -21.44 3.93 16.64
N GLU A 6 -22.39 3.19 17.23
CA GLU A 6 -22.11 2.14 18.21
C GLU A 6 -21.30 1.00 17.61
N GLN A 7 -21.68 0.51 16.43
CA GLN A 7 -20.97 -0.58 15.78
C GLN A 7 -19.55 -0.17 15.36
N VAL A 8 -19.38 1.03 14.80
CA VAL A 8 -18.06 1.55 14.42
C VAL A 8 -17.19 1.78 15.65
N ALA A 9 -17.75 2.35 16.73
CA ALA A 9 -17.02 2.52 17.99
C ALA A 9 -16.59 1.19 18.61
N ALA A 10 -17.42 0.15 18.52
CA ALA A 10 -17.07 -1.18 18.99
C ALA A 10 -15.87 -1.75 18.22
N TRP A 11 -15.86 -1.59 16.89
CA TRP A 11 -14.73 -1.99 16.06
C TRP A 11 -13.45 -1.18 16.34
N GLU A 12 -13.55 0.14 16.52
CA GLU A 12 -12.39 0.99 16.79
C GLU A 12 -11.74 0.75 18.16
N ASN A 13 -12.51 0.26 19.13
CA ASN A 13 -12.02 0.01 20.50
C ASN A 13 -11.87 -1.48 20.80
N ASP A 14 -11.88 -2.34 19.77
CA ASP A 14 -11.74 -3.81 19.86
C ASP A 14 -12.63 -4.43 20.95
N THR A 15 -13.88 -3.97 21.01
CA THR A 15 -14.83 -4.33 22.07
C THR A 15 -16.22 -4.64 21.51
N THR A 16 -17.17 -4.91 22.40
CA THR A 16 -18.57 -5.14 22.02
C THR A 16 -19.39 -3.88 22.25
N VAL A 17 -20.51 -3.74 21.52
CA VAL A 17 -21.44 -2.62 21.71
C VAL A 17 -21.92 -2.52 23.16
N GLN A 18 -22.09 -3.65 23.86
CA GLN A 18 -22.51 -3.70 25.26
C GLN A 18 -21.43 -3.22 26.23
N ALA A 19 -20.15 -3.38 25.87
CA ALA A 19 -19.01 -2.98 26.70
C ALA A 19 -18.53 -1.55 26.42
N LEU A 20 -19.13 -0.84 25.46
CA LEU A 20 -18.78 0.54 25.14
C LEU A 20 -19.20 1.52 26.24
N THR A 21 -18.27 2.41 26.59
CA THR A 21 -18.57 3.59 27.41
C THR A 21 -19.31 4.66 26.59
N SER A 22 -19.96 5.59 27.28
CA SER A 22 -20.62 6.74 26.63
C SER A 22 -19.64 7.63 25.89
N ASP A 23 -18.44 7.84 26.44
CA ASP A 23 -17.42 8.70 25.84
C ASP A 23 -16.86 8.10 24.54
N GLU A 24 -16.63 6.78 24.51
CA GLU A 24 -16.20 6.06 23.30
C GLU A 24 -17.25 6.17 22.18
N ARG A 25 -18.52 5.95 22.50
CA ARG A 25 -19.61 6.15 21.53
C ARG A 25 -19.65 7.59 21.01
N GLN A 26 -19.50 8.56 21.90
CA GLN A 26 -19.61 9.98 21.53
C GLN A 26 -18.44 10.45 20.65
N ARG A 27 -17.23 9.94 20.89
CA ARG A 27 -16.04 10.22 20.05
C ARG A 27 -16.24 9.82 18.60
N VAL A 28 -16.97 8.72 18.35
CA VAL A 28 -17.29 8.27 16.99
C VAL A 28 -18.52 8.98 16.44
N TYR A 29 -19.57 9.13 17.24
CA TYR A 29 -20.84 9.71 16.80
C TYR A 29 -20.69 11.13 16.22
N ILE A 30 -19.91 11.99 16.88
CA ILE A 30 -19.79 13.41 16.48
C ILE A 30 -19.15 13.56 15.08
N PRO A 31 -17.95 13.00 14.80
CA PRO A 31 -17.34 13.07 13.46
C PRO A 31 -18.19 12.42 12.38
N LEU A 32 -18.82 11.26 12.67
CA LEU A 32 -19.70 10.56 11.73
C LEU A 32 -20.89 11.43 11.31
N TYR A 33 -21.51 12.11 12.27
CA TYR A 33 -22.65 13.01 12.02
C TYR A 33 -22.25 14.30 11.31
N GLN A 34 -21.10 14.90 11.69
CA GLN A 34 -20.71 16.23 11.24
C GLN A 34 -19.93 16.23 9.92
N SER A 35 -19.15 15.19 9.66
CA SER A 35 -18.20 15.16 8.54
C SER A 35 -18.38 13.92 7.66
N HIS A 36 -18.29 12.71 8.23
CA HIS A 36 -18.18 11.51 7.40
C HIS A 36 -19.45 11.20 6.60
N LEU A 37 -20.62 11.13 7.24
CA LEU A 37 -21.87 10.84 6.50
C LEU A 37 -22.26 11.96 5.54
N PRO A 38 -22.19 13.26 5.92
CA PRO A 38 -22.42 14.34 4.97
C PRO A 38 -21.52 14.24 3.74
N LYS A 39 -20.23 13.93 3.93
CA LYS A 39 -19.31 13.82 2.80
C LYS A 39 -19.62 12.63 1.89
N LEU A 40 -19.95 11.47 2.47
CA LEU A 40 -20.34 10.30 1.68
C LEU A 40 -21.67 10.51 0.93
N ASP A 41 -22.58 11.33 1.48
CA ASP A 41 -23.83 11.73 0.83
C ASP A 41 -23.61 12.73 -0.31
N GLU A 42 -22.74 13.73 -0.10
CA GLU A 42 -22.32 14.68 -1.15
C GLU A 42 -21.73 13.97 -2.39
N GLU A 43 -20.95 12.91 -2.17
CA GLU A 43 -20.36 12.09 -3.25
C GLU A 43 -21.33 11.01 -3.76
N GLY A 44 -22.55 10.95 -3.24
CA GLY A 44 -23.59 10.00 -3.67
C GLY A 44 -23.34 8.54 -3.30
N VAL A 45 -22.37 8.28 -2.40
CA VAL A 45 -22.06 6.93 -1.91
C VAL A 45 -23.17 6.42 -1.00
N ILE A 46 -23.78 7.29 -0.22
CA ILE A 46 -24.95 6.97 0.62
C ILE A 46 -26.04 8.01 0.39
N ASP A 47 -27.26 7.72 0.86
CA ASP A 47 -28.34 8.70 1.05
C ASP A 47 -28.49 8.92 2.55
N TYR A 48 -28.10 10.10 3.02
CA TYR A 48 -28.08 10.46 4.43
C TYR A 48 -29.12 11.53 4.78
N ASP A 49 -30.19 11.11 5.45
CA ASP A 49 -31.14 12.03 6.06
C ASP A 49 -30.63 12.47 7.43
N LYS A 50 -30.00 13.66 7.48
CA LYS A 50 -29.45 14.25 8.70
C LYS A 50 -30.49 14.58 9.77
N ASN A 51 -31.72 14.91 9.36
CA ASN A 51 -32.81 15.25 10.28
C ASN A 51 -33.35 14.00 10.98
N ARG A 52 -33.41 12.89 10.24
CA ARG A 52 -33.93 11.61 10.75
C ARG A 52 -32.83 10.67 11.24
N GLY A 53 -31.56 10.97 10.98
CA GLY A 53 -30.43 10.10 11.28
C GLY A 53 -30.49 8.77 10.53
N ILE A 54 -31.09 8.75 9.34
CA ILE A 54 -31.27 7.54 8.51
C ILE A 54 -30.18 7.55 7.44
N VAL A 55 -29.51 6.41 7.29
CA VAL A 55 -28.49 6.18 6.26
C VAL A 55 -28.97 5.05 5.37
N LYS A 56 -28.96 5.26 4.05
CA LYS A 56 -29.27 4.23 3.07
C LYS A 56 -28.10 4.06 2.11
N LYS A 57 -27.85 2.82 1.69
CA LYS A 57 -26.85 2.53 0.66
C LYS A 57 -27.38 2.96 -0.71
N THR A 58 -26.52 3.53 -1.55
CA THR A 58 -26.79 3.71 -2.97
C THR A 58 -26.13 2.59 -3.79
N PRO A 59 -26.42 2.46 -5.09
CA PRO A 59 -25.73 1.52 -5.97
C PRO A 59 -24.20 1.76 -6.07
N LEU A 60 -23.72 2.96 -5.73
CA LEU A 60 -22.30 3.30 -5.78
C LEU A 60 -21.50 2.56 -4.70
N VAL A 61 -22.12 2.22 -3.56
CA VAL A 61 -21.48 1.43 -2.48
C VAL A 61 -20.92 0.12 -3.03
N SER A 62 -21.68 -0.60 -3.86
CA SER A 62 -21.25 -1.88 -4.44
C SER A 62 -20.05 -1.76 -5.37
N GLN A 63 -19.83 -0.58 -5.97
CA GLN A 63 -18.61 -0.32 -6.75
C GLN A 63 -17.42 -0.05 -5.83
N LEU A 64 -17.65 0.60 -4.68
CA LEU A 64 -16.63 0.89 -3.68
C LEU A 64 -16.20 -0.36 -2.90
N GLU A 65 -17.08 -1.36 -2.75
CA GLU A 65 -16.77 -2.64 -2.06
C GLU A 65 -15.50 -3.30 -2.61
N ARG A 66 -15.23 -3.22 -3.92
CA ARG A 66 -13.98 -3.73 -4.53
C ARG A 66 -12.71 -3.08 -3.94
N TYR A 67 -12.79 -1.80 -3.58
CA TYR A 67 -11.66 -1.03 -3.06
C TYR A 67 -11.55 -1.08 -1.53
N LEU A 68 -12.59 -1.55 -0.83
CA LEU A 68 -12.59 -1.72 0.62
C LEU A 68 -12.15 -3.13 1.04
N ASP A 69 -12.15 -4.09 0.10
CA ASP A 69 -11.80 -5.50 0.35
C ASP A 69 -10.29 -5.79 0.20
N VAL A 70 -9.43 -4.79 0.45
CA VAL A 70 -7.95 -4.90 0.33
C VAL A 70 -7.35 -5.95 1.29
N GLY A 71 -8.10 -6.38 2.30
CA GLY A 71 -7.67 -7.45 3.23
C GLY A 71 -8.29 -8.83 2.99
N ARG A 72 -9.22 -9.00 2.02
CA ARG A 72 -9.94 -10.27 1.81
C ARG A 72 -10.07 -10.67 0.34
N ASN A 73 -9.80 -9.79 -0.61
CA ASN A 73 -9.78 -10.16 -2.01
C ASN A 73 -8.48 -10.95 -2.31
N PRO A 74 -8.52 -12.26 -2.64
CA PRO A 74 -7.33 -12.98 -3.09
C PRO A 74 -6.75 -12.40 -4.40
N ASP A 75 -7.51 -11.55 -5.10
CA ASP A 75 -7.08 -10.88 -6.33
C ASP A 75 -6.50 -9.47 -6.09
N ILE A 76 -6.60 -8.93 -4.86
CA ILE A 76 -5.89 -7.72 -4.44
C ILE A 76 -4.94 -8.18 -3.35
N GLU A 77 -3.74 -8.60 -3.77
CA GLU A 77 -2.63 -8.84 -2.84
C GLU A 77 -2.51 -7.60 -1.94
N PRO A 78 -2.48 -7.77 -0.60
CA PRO A 78 -2.34 -6.66 0.30
C PRO A 78 -1.12 -5.85 -0.12
N GLU A 79 -1.24 -4.52 -0.13
CA GLU A 79 -0.09 -3.61 -0.33
C GLU A 79 0.97 -3.74 0.79
N ASP A 80 0.82 -4.74 1.67
CA ASP A 80 1.84 -5.37 2.50
C ASP A 80 2.68 -6.41 1.72
N GLU A 81 2.73 -6.35 0.38
CA GLU A 81 3.89 -6.87 -0.33
C GLU A 81 5.09 -6.03 0.10
N GLU A 82 5.76 -6.52 1.14
CA GLU A 82 7.17 -6.33 1.47
C GLU A 82 8.02 -6.18 0.20
N ARG A 83 8.00 -4.98 -0.39
CA ARG A 83 8.87 -4.47 -1.44
C ARG A 83 9.48 -5.63 -2.23
N ARG A 84 8.65 -6.44 -2.91
CA ARG A 84 9.05 -7.76 -3.44
C ARG A 84 10.37 -7.56 -4.13
N TRP A 85 11.47 -8.00 -3.51
CA TRP A 85 12.81 -7.68 -4.00
C TRP A 85 12.86 -8.31 -5.36
N ASN A 86 12.67 -7.50 -6.40
CA ASN A 86 12.46 -8.03 -7.73
C ASN A 86 13.67 -8.93 -8.00
N PRO A 87 13.49 -10.23 -8.32
CA PRO A 87 14.59 -11.18 -8.48
C PRO A 87 15.64 -10.67 -9.47
N TYR A 88 15.26 -9.72 -10.34
CA TYR A 88 16.15 -8.90 -11.12
C TYR A 88 17.28 -8.23 -10.30
N TYR A 89 16.99 -7.54 -9.19
CA TYR A 89 18.01 -6.92 -8.34
C TYR A 89 18.99 -7.94 -7.76
N LEU A 90 18.51 -9.12 -7.37
CA LEU A 90 19.35 -10.20 -6.86
C LEU A 90 20.27 -10.75 -7.96
N THR A 91 19.75 -10.99 -9.16
CA THR A 91 20.57 -11.47 -10.30
C THR A 91 21.61 -10.45 -10.73
N VAL A 92 21.27 -9.16 -10.80
CA VAL A 92 22.22 -8.07 -11.15
C VAL A 92 23.30 -7.93 -10.07
N SER A 93 22.94 -7.97 -8.79
CA SER A 93 23.90 -7.85 -7.68
C SER A 93 24.87 -9.04 -7.63
N LEU A 94 24.38 -10.26 -7.87
CA LEU A 94 25.20 -11.45 -7.89
C LEU A 94 26.14 -11.47 -9.10
N LEU A 95 25.67 -11.05 -10.28
CA LEU A 95 26.50 -10.90 -11.48
C LEU A 95 27.59 -9.84 -11.31
N GLY A 96 27.24 -8.66 -10.77
CA GLY A 96 28.19 -7.60 -10.47
C GLY A 96 29.25 -8.02 -9.45
N SER A 97 28.85 -8.74 -8.41
CA SER A 97 29.77 -9.26 -7.38
C SER A 97 30.74 -10.30 -7.96
N ALA A 98 30.26 -11.22 -8.80
CA ALA A 98 31.09 -12.21 -9.46
C ALA A 98 32.13 -11.57 -10.39
N LEU A 99 31.73 -10.55 -11.16
CA LEU A 99 32.65 -9.78 -12.02
C LEU A 99 33.71 -9.02 -11.20
N PHE A 100 33.29 -8.40 -10.09
CA PHE A 100 34.22 -7.68 -9.20
C PHE A 100 35.24 -8.62 -8.55
N ILE A 101 34.81 -9.77 -8.02
CA ILE A 101 35.70 -10.81 -7.48
C ILE A 101 36.64 -11.33 -8.57
N GLY A 102 36.11 -11.62 -9.77
CA GLY A 102 36.92 -12.06 -10.91
C GLY A 102 38.04 -11.08 -11.28
N ALA A 103 37.75 -9.77 -11.22
CA ALA A 103 38.72 -8.72 -11.49
C ALA A 103 39.73 -8.53 -10.34
N ALA A 104 39.26 -8.58 -9.08
CA ALA A 104 40.09 -8.40 -7.89
C ALA A 104 41.14 -9.52 -7.74
N PHE A 105 40.76 -10.77 -8.05
CA PHE A 105 41.65 -11.93 -7.97
C PHE A 105 42.49 -12.17 -9.26
N ARG A 106 42.46 -11.23 -10.22
CA ARG A 106 43.18 -11.29 -11.51
C ARG A 106 43.11 -12.66 -12.19
N PHE A 107 41.90 -13.16 -12.40
CA PHE A 107 41.73 -14.36 -13.21
C PHE A 107 42.36 -14.16 -14.61
N PRO A 108 43.04 -15.17 -15.17
CA PRO A 108 43.81 -15.02 -16.41
C PRO A 108 43.00 -14.57 -17.62
N LEU A 109 41.68 -14.76 -17.61
CA LEU A 109 40.76 -14.30 -18.66
C LEU A 109 40.47 -12.78 -18.59
N LEU A 110 40.54 -12.17 -17.41
CA LEU A 110 40.26 -10.73 -17.19
C LEU A 110 41.53 -9.86 -17.26
N SER A 111 42.72 -10.44 -17.26
CA SER A 111 43.99 -9.69 -17.37
C SER A 111 44.18 -9.01 -18.73
N LEU A 112 43.41 -9.42 -19.75
CA LEU A 112 43.36 -8.84 -21.09
C LEU A 112 42.55 -7.54 -21.15
N VAL A 113 41.70 -7.28 -20.16
CA VAL A 113 40.80 -6.12 -20.13
C VAL A 113 41.38 -5.05 -19.21
N PRO A 114 41.54 -3.80 -19.66
CA PRO A 114 41.98 -2.71 -18.78
C PRO A 114 41.07 -2.60 -17.56
N SER A 115 41.65 -2.50 -16.36
CA SER A 115 40.89 -2.42 -15.10
C SER A 115 39.85 -1.29 -15.10
N LEU A 116 40.13 -0.19 -15.81
CA LEU A 116 39.22 0.93 -15.98
C LEU A 116 37.96 0.58 -16.79
N ALA A 117 38.05 -0.33 -17.75
CA ALA A 117 36.89 -0.79 -18.54
C ALA A 117 35.94 -1.64 -17.68
N VAL A 118 36.48 -2.42 -16.74
CA VAL A 118 35.68 -3.20 -15.79
C VAL A 118 34.95 -2.29 -14.81
N VAL A 119 35.65 -1.30 -14.24
CA VAL A 119 35.06 -0.34 -13.30
C VAL A 119 33.95 0.47 -13.97
N THR A 120 34.20 0.97 -15.19
CA THR A 120 33.19 1.75 -15.94
C THR A 120 31.97 0.90 -16.31
N PHE A 121 32.15 -0.38 -16.65
CA PHE A 121 31.04 -1.30 -16.91
C PHE A 121 30.18 -1.55 -15.65
N VAL A 122 30.82 -1.82 -14.51
CA VAL A 122 30.09 -2.04 -13.24
C VAL A 122 29.32 -0.79 -12.82
N LEU A 123 29.93 0.39 -12.95
CA LEU A 123 29.25 1.65 -12.67
C LEU A 123 28.08 1.86 -13.63
N ALA A 124 28.27 1.69 -14.95
CA ALA A 124 27.20 1.85 -15.93
C ALA A 124 26.02 0.89 -15.66
N ALA A 125 26.30 -0.36 -15.28
CA ALA A 125 25.27 -1.33 -14.89
C ALA A 125 24.51 -0.88 -13.63
N PHE A 126 25.21 -0.40 -12.60
CA PHE A 126 24.58 0.12 -11.39
C PHE A 126 23.67 1.34 -11.67
N TRP A 127 24.09 2.24 -12.57
CA TRP A 127 23.31 3.42 -12.96
C TRP A 127 22.13 3.10 -13.89
N SER A 128 22.13 1.97 -14.59
CA SER A 128 21.02 1.57 -15.47
C SER A 128 19.74 1.22 -14.71
N VAL A 129 19.89 0.67 -13.50
CA VAL A 129 18.80 0.19 -12.63
C VAL A 129 17.82 1.29 -12.20
N PRO A 130 18.27 2.48 -11.71
CA PRO A 130 17.34 3.56 -11.37
C PRO A 130 16.71 4.22 -12.60
N VAL A 131 17.41 4.29 -13.74
CA VAL A 131 16.89 4.91 -14.97
C VAL A 131 15.71 4.12 -15.56
N THR A 132 15.79 2.79 -15.53
CA THR A 132 14.67 1.95 -15.99
C THR A 132 13.43 2.08 -15.09
N HIS A 133 13.63 2.34 -13.80
CA HIS A 133 12.55 2.52 -12.84
C HIS A 133 11.92 3.93 -12.90
N SER A 134 12.69 4.97 -13.26
CA SER A 134 12.16 6.33 -13.40
C SER A 134 11.39 6.56 -14.70
N LEU A 135 11.60 5.74 -15.73
CA LEU A 135 10.90 5.84 -17.02
C LEU A 135 9.60 5.02 -17.07
N SER A 136 9.37 4.16 -16.09
CA SER A 136 8.14 3.35 -15.94
C SER A 136 7.09 3.98 -15.03
N VAL A 137 7.33 5.19 -14.52
CA VAL A 137 6.40 6.02 -13.72
C VAL A 137 6.02 7.24 -14.55
#